data_AF-A0A958H5U2-F1
#
_entry.id   AF-A0A958H5U2-F1
#
_cell.length_a   1.000
_cell.length_b   1.000
_cell.length_c   1.000
_cell.angle_alpha   90.00
_cell.angle_beta   90.00
_cell.angle_gamma   90.00
#
_symmetry.space_group_name_H-M   'P 1'
#
loop_
_entity.id
_entity.type
_entity.pdbx_description
1 polymer ?
#
loop_
_entity_poly.entity_id
_entity_poly.type
_entity_poly.pdbx_seq_one_letter_code
_entity_poly.pdbx_strand_id
1 'polypeptide(L)'
;DMASGNINMRDPVLYRILHATHHRTGDKWCIYPMYDWAHGQSDSIEGITHSICTLEFEDHRPLYDWFVEQLGIYHPQQIEFARLKLTYTVMSKRKLLLLVNEGHVHGWDDPRMPTISGLRRRGYTSEAIRDFTERIGIAKNDSVVDIALLEYCVRQDLNLRAPRVMGVLNPLKVVITNYPEGQSEELFAINNPEDESAGSRKVPFSRELYIEQEDFMEDPPKKFFR
;
A
#
# COMPACT_ATOMS: atom_id res chain seq x y z
N ASP A 1 16.21 11.16 35.51
CA ASP A 1 15.76 10.70 36.84
C ASP A 1 15.68 9.18 36.83
N MET A 2 16.66 8.54 37.47
CA MET A 2 16.75 7.07 37.54
C MET A 2 15.59 6.42 38.29
N ALA A 3 14.84 7.15 39.12
CA ALA A 3 13.69 6.64 39.85
C ALA A 3 12.37 6.74 39.05
N SER A 4 12.38 7.37 37.87
CA SER A 4 11.15 7.57 37.08
C SER A 4 10.44 6.26 36.74
N GLY A 5 9.11 6.27 36.80
CA GLY A 5 8.27 5.17 36.30
C GLY A 5 8.38 4.99 34.78
N ASN A 6 8.75 6.04 34.05
CA ASN A 6 9.04 5.99 32.63
C ASN A 6 10.53 5.67 32.41
N ILE A 7 10.81 4.56 31.73
CA ILE A 7 12.17 4.09 31.48
C ILE A 7 12.99 5.06 30.62
N ASN A 8 12.35 5.79 29.71
CA ASN A 8 13.03 6.74 28.82
C ASN A 8 13.61 7.93 29.59
N MET A 9 13.06 8.24 30.77
CA MET A 9 13.55 9.33 31.63
C MET A 9 14.74 8.92 32.53
N ARG A 10 15.15 7.65 32.49
CA ARG A 10 16.25 7.11 33.30
C ARG A 10 17.57 7.27 32.56
N ASP A 11 18.10 8.49 32.61
CA ASP A 11 19.39 8.91 32.07
C ASP A 11 19.64 8.35 30.65
N PRO A 12 18.79 8.74 29.67
CA PRO A 12 18.83 8.19 28.34
C PRO A 12 20.15 8.50 27.65
N VAL A 13 20.62 7.53 26.87
CA VAL A 13 21.83 7.71 26.05
C VAL A 13 21.54 8.72 24.94
N LEU A 14 22.38 9.76 24.84
CA LEU A 14 22.22 10.80 23.81
C LEU A 14 23.03 10.49 22.54
N TYR A 15 24.26 10.03 22.72
CA TYR A 15 25.19 9.69 21.65
C TYR A 15 25.81 8.33 21.88
N ARG A 16 26.15 7.64 20.79
CA ARG A 16 26.99 6.43 20.81
C ARG A 16 28.16 6.57 19.87
N ILE A 17 29.28 5.96 20.25
CA ILE A 17 30.45 5.83 19.39
C ILE A 17 30.17 4.72 18.38
N LEU A 18 30.32 5.02 17.09
CA LEU A 18 30.21 4.08 16.00
C LEU A 18 31.20 4.50 14.90
N HIS A 19 32.16 3.65 14.58
CA HIS A 19 33.09 3.88 13.48
C HIS A 19 32.51 3.26 12.20
N ALA A 20 31.65 4.00 11.51
CA ALA A 20 31.03 3.59 10.27
C ALA A 20 30.88 4.77 9.31
N THR A 21 31.10 4.57 8.02
CA THR A 21 30.92 5.61 7.00
C THR A 21 29.44 5.96 6.86
N HIS A 22 29.10 7.23 7.08
CA HIS A 22 27.73 7.70 6.93
C HIS A 22 27.44 8.11 5.48
N HIS A 23 26.29 7.68 4.95
CA HIS A 23 25.92 7.87 3.54
C HIS A 23 25.89 9.33 3.05
N ARG A 24 25.74 10.33 3.95
CA ARG A 24 25.79 11.76 3.60
C ARG A 24 27.05 12.49 4.05
N THR A 25 27.61 12.10 5.20
CA THR A 25 28.66 12.87 5.88
C THR A 25 30.02 12.15 5.86
N GLY A 26 30.11 10.99 5.20
CA GLY A 26 31.32 10.19 5.10
C GLY A 26 31.84 9.80 6.47
N ASP A 27 33.15 9.91 6.65
CA ASP A 27 33.87 9.56 7.89
C ASP A 27 34.09 10.77 8.81
N LYS A 28 33.35 11.87 8.60
CA LYS A 28 33.50 13.11 9.39
C LYS A 28 33.18 12.92 10.88
N TRP A 29 32.27 12.00 11.21
CA TRP A 29 31.78 11.78 12.56
C TRP A 29 32.01 10.33 12.98
N CYS A 30 32.37 10.11 14.24
CA CYS A 30 32.46 8.79 14.87
C CYS A 30 31.51 8.64 16.08
N ILE A 31 30.69 9.66 16.32
CA ILE A 31 29.61 9.66 17.31
C ILE A 31 28.31 10.00 16.60
N TYR A 32 27.25 9.27 16.93
CA TYR A 32 25.94 9.44 16.29
C TYR A 32 24.85 9.61 17.35
N PRO A 33 23.91 10.54 17.13
CA PRO A 33 22.84 10.78 18.08
C PRO A 33 21.86 9.60 18.10
N MET A 34 21.30 9.33 19.26
CA MET A 34 20.15 8.44 19.41
C MET A 34 18.88 9.12 18.87
N TYR A 35 17.88 8.33 18.51
CA TYR A 35 16.61 8.83 17.98
C TYR A 35 15.98 9.91 18.88
N ASP A 36 15.83 9.63 20.18
CA ASP A 36 15.21 10.55 21.14
C ASP A 36 15.95 11.88 21.29
N TRP A 37 17.27 11.87 21.07
CA TRP A 37 18.11 13.06 21.13
C TRP A 37 18.13 13.85 19.82
N ALA A 38 17.74 13.26 18.70
CA ALA A 38 17.71 13.93 17.40
C ALA A 38 16.31 14.45 17.04
N HIS A 39 15.25 13.76 17.46
CA HIS A 39 13.91 13.98 16.95
C HIS A 39 13.38 15.38 17.26
N GLY A 40 13.19 15.72 18.54
CA GLY A 40 12.58 17.00 18.92
C GLY A 40 13.42 18.22 18.55
N GLN A 41 14.73 18.07 18.52
CA GLN A 41 15.66 19.09 18.07
C GLN A 41 15.51 19.34 16.57
N SER A 42 15.36 18.27 15.77
CA SER A 42 15.12 18.39 14.33
C SER A 42 13.78 19.08 14.07
N ASP A 43 12.72 18.65 14.75
CA ASP A 43 11.38 19.26 14.64
C ASP A 43 11.42 20.75 15.03
N SER A 44 12.16 21.08 16.08
CA SER A 44 12.35 22.44 16.56
C SER A 44 13.10 23.32 15.54
N ILE A 45 14.21 22.80 14.98
CA ILE A 45 15.03 23.47 13.95
C ILE A 45 14.23 23.71 12.67
N GLU A 46 13.37 22.75 12.30
CA GLU A 46 12.53 22.83 11.10
C GLU A 46 11.24 23.64 11.31
N GLY A 47 10.93 24.04 12.55
CA GLY A 47 9.72 24.80 12.87
C GLY A 47 8.43 23.98 12.77
N ILE A 48 8.51 22.67 13.02
CA ILE A 48 7.37 21.76 13.00
C ILE A 48 6.38 22.15 14.10
N THR A 49 5.11 22.35 13.73
CA THR A 49 4.06 22.68 14.71
C THR A 49 3.51 21.44 15.40
N HIS A 50 3.22 20.39 14.61
CA HIS A 50 2.63 19.15 15.07
C HIS A 50 3.49 17.98 14.57
N SER A 51 4.23 17.36 15.48
CA SER A 51 5.04 16.19 15.21
C SER A 51 4.18 14.93 15.36
N ILE A 52 3.78 14.34 14.24
CA ILE A 52 2.81 13.25 14.21
C ILE A 52 3.54 11.91 14.11
N CYS A 53 3.42 11.07 15.13
CA CYS A 53 4.07 9.75 15.19
C CYS A 53 3.09 8.65 15.62
N THR A 54 3.56 7.41 15.73
CA THR A 54 2.70 6.29 16.12
C THR A 54 2.75 6.04 17.64
N LEU A 55 1.74 5.34 18.17
CA LEU A 55 1.61 5.06 19.62
C LEU A 55 2.83 4.38 20.24
N GLU A 56 3.65 3.68 19.46
CA GLU A 56 4.91 3.11 19.94
C GLU A 56 5.86 4.17 20.55
N PHE A 57 5.65 5.46 20.27
CA PHE A 57 6.45 6.58 20.78
C PHE A 57 5.74 7.43 21.85
N GLU A 58 4.57 7.01 22.34
CA GLU A 58 3.85 7.77 23.37
C GLU A 58 4.67 7.92 24.67
N ASP A 59 5.30 6.83 25.12
CA ASP A 59 6.19 6.86 26.30
C ASP A 59 7.48 7.65 26.07
N HIS A 60 7.80 8.03 24.83
CA HIS A 60 8.95 8.87 24.50
C HIS A 60 8.63 10.37 24.61
N ARG A 61 7.35 10.75 24.57
CA ARG A 61 6.93 12.16 24.63
C ARG A 61 7.47 12.91 25.88
N PRO A 62 7.45 12.34 27.10
CA PRO A 62 8.01 13.05 28.26
C PRO A 62 9.49 13.39 28.11
N LEU A 63 10.25 12.53 27.41
CA LEU A 63 11.66 12.79 27.14
C LEU A 63 11.85 13.81 26.02
N TYR A 64 11.03 13.72 24.97
CA TYR A 64 10.95 14.71 23.90
C TYR A 64 10.74 16.12 24.47
N ASP A 65 9.68 16.30 25.29
CA ASP A 65 9.32 17.57 25.90
C ASP A 65 10.44 18.07 26.82
N TRP A 66 11.00 17.17 27.65
CA TRP A 66 12.10 17.51 28.54
C TRP A 66 13.30 18.08 27.79
N PHE A 67 13.72 17.47 26.68
CA PHE A 67 14.84 18.00 25.91
C PHE A 67 14.57 19.39 25.35
N VAL A 68 13.40 19.58 24.77
CA VAL A 68 12.99 20.86 24.17
C VAL A 68 12.96 21.96 25.22
N GLU A 69 12.38 21.68 26.39
CA GLU A 69 12.33 22.61 27.53
C GLU A 69 13.72 22.95 28.05
N GLN A 70 14.57 21.96 28.30
CA GLN A 70 15.91 22.19 28.86
C GLN A 70 16.83 22.94 27.90
N LEU A 71 16.65 22.77 26.59
CA LEU A 71 17.40 23.50 25.58
C LEU A 71 16.86 24.91 25.33
N GLY A 72 15.65 25.22 25.80
CA GLY A 72 15.00 26.52 25.58
C GLY A 72 14.72 26.81 24.11
N ILE A 73 14.46 25.77 23.32
CA ILE A 73 14.21 25.86 21.88
C ILE A 73 12.71 25.92 21.57
N TYR A 74 12.35 26.15 20.30
CA TYR A 74 10.94 26.11 19.88
C TYR A 74 10.32 24.74 20.23
N HIS A 75 9.07 24.74 20.68
CA HIS A 75 8.40 23.55 21.21
C HIS A 75 7.31 23.02 20.27
N PRO A 76 7.65 22.10 19.35
CA PRO A 76 6.65 21.35 18.60
C PRO A 76 5.78 20.51 19.53
N GLN A 77 4.54 20.25 19.13
CA GLN A 77 3.65 19.34 19.85
C GLN A 77 3.73 17.93 19.26
N GLN A 78 4.17 16.94 20.04
CA GLN A 78 4.08 15.54 19.63
C GLN A 78 2.63 15.02 19.76
N ILE A 79 2.13 14.35 18.73
CA ILE A 79 0.80 13.76 18.66
C ILE A 79 0.89 12.35 18.09
N GLU A 80 0.37 11.37 18.84
CA GLU A 80 0.45 9.96 18.48
C GLU A 80 -0.88 9.43 17.93
N PHE A 81 -0.81 8.50 16.99
CA PHE A 81 -1.95 7.74 16.48
C PHE A 81 -1.65 6.25 16.35
N ALA A 82 -2.69 5.42 16.33
CA ALA A 82 -2.55 3.98 16.18
C ALA A 82 -2.05 3.63 14.78
N ARG A 83 -1.01 2.79 14.72
CA ARG A 83 -0.44 2.33 13.45
C ARG A 83 -1.43 1.43 12.70
N LEU A 84 -1.49 1.58 11.38
CA LEU A 84 -2.24 0.67 10.51
C LEU A 84 -1.75 -0.79 10.64
N LYS A 85 -2.68 -1.67 10.96
CA LYS A 85 -2.53 -3.13 10.90
C LYS A 85 -3.57 -3.68 9.92
N LEU A 86 -3.14 -4.49 8.96
CA LEU A 86 -4.00 -5.12 7.97
C LEU A 86 -4.08 -6.63 8.22
N THR A 87 -5.27 -7.22 8.08
CA THR A 87 -5.41 -8.68 8.02
C THR A 87 -4.66 -9.24 6.81
N TYR A 88 -4.26 -10.52 6.90
CA TYR A 88 -3.54 -11.23 5.83
C TYR A 88 -2.25 -10.56 5.33
N THR A 89 -1.72 -9.58 6.06
CA THR A 89 -0.60 -8.74 5.61
C THR A 89 0.48 -8.64 6.67
N VAL A 90 1.73 -8.72 6.24
CA VAL A 90 2.89 -8.54 7.11
C VAL A 90 3.47 -7.13 6.94
N MET A 91 3.42 -6.33 8.00
CA MET A 91 3.87 -4.92 7.97
C MET A 91 5.30 -4.70 8.49
N SER A 92 5.97 -5.75 8.98
CA SER A 92 7.31 -5.65 9.57
C SER A 92 8.38 -5.67 8.49
N LYS A 93 9.22 -4.61 8.42
CA LYS A 93 10.36 -4.54 7.49
C LYS A 93 11.28 -5.76 7.56
N ARG A 94 11.52 -6.29 8.76
CA ARG A 94 12.35 -7.49 8.96
C ARG A 94 11.75 -8.72 8.27
N LYS A 95 10.43 -8.93 8.42
CA LYS A 95 9.75 -10.06 7.79
C LYS A 95 9.61 -9.87 6.27
N LEU A 96 9.36 -8.65 5.82
CA LEU A 96 9.34 -8.32 4.38
C LEU A 96 10.71 -8.54 3.72
N LEU A 97 11.79 -8.15 4.40
CA LEU A 97 13.15 -8.42 3.94
C LEU A 97 13.43 -9.92 3.84
N LEU A 98 12.93 -10.72 4.77
CA LEU A 98 13.04 -12.17 4.71
C LEU A 98 12.35 -12.73 3.45
N LEU A 99 11.13 -12.27 3.13
CA LEU A 99 10.42 -12.68 1.92
C LEU A 99 11.21 -12.41 0.65
N VAL A 100 11.88 -11.25 0.58
CA VAL A 100 12.73 -10.86 -0.55
C VAL A 100 14.00 -11.70 -0.60
N ASN A 101 14.72 -11.82 0.51
CA ASN A 101 16.02 -12.51 0.55
C ASN A 101 15.89 -14.02 0.32
N GLU A 102 14.80 -14.65 0.76
CA GLU A 102 14.54 -16.08 0.55
C GLU A 102 13.84 -16.38 -0.78
N GLY A 103 13.56 -15.35 -1.60
CA GLY A 103 12.98 -15.53 -2.94
C GLY A 103 11.50 -15.94 -2.98
N HIS A 104 10.75 -15.75 -1.88
CA HIS A 104 9.29 -15.97 -1.86
C HIS A 104 8.53 -14.95 -2.73
N VAL A 105 9.16 -13.80 -2.99
CA VAL A 105 8.70 -12.74 -3.88
C VAL A 105 9.83 -12.29 -4.82
N HIS A 106 9.49 -11.68 -5.95
CA HIS A 106 10.46 -11.22 -6.96
C HIS A 106 11.28 -9.99 -6.52
N GLY A 107 10.85 -9.28 -5.48
CA GLY A 107 11.49 -8.07 -4.99
C GLY A 107 10.56 -7.21 -4.14
N TRP A 108 11.02 -6.01 -3.80
CA TRP A 108 10.23 -5.04 -3.01
C TRP A 108 9.03 -4.45 -3.77
N ASP A 109 9.00 -4.55 -5.09
CA ASP A 109 7.91 -4.09 -5.96
C ASP A 109 7.03 -5.24 -6.45
N ASP A 110 7.21 -6.47 -5.95
CA ASP A 110 6.35 -7.60 -6.30
C ASP A 110 4.88 -7.26 -6.01
N PRO A 111 3.92 -7.55 -6.93
CA PRO A 111 2.50 -7.24 -6.73
C PRO A 111 1.88 -7.81 -5.45
N ARG A 112 2.47 -8.86 -4.87
CA ARG A 112 2.01 -9.48 -3.62
C ARG A 112 2.51 -8.75 -2.36
N MET A 113 3.49 -7.84 -2.51
CA MET A 113 4.05 -7.08 -1.39
C MET A 113 3.15 -5.91 -0.98
N PRO A 114 3.01 -5.63 0.33
CA PRO A 114 2.22 -4.50 0.83
C PRO A 114 2.97 -3.16 0.74
N THR A 115 4.04 -3.10 -0.04
CA THR A 115 4.77 -1.88 -0.32
C THR A 115 3.98 -1.00 -1.28
N ILE A 116 4.17 0.32 -1.20
CA ILE A 116 3.56 1.24 -2.16
C ILE A 116 3.98 0.91 -3.60
N SER A 117 5.24 0.50 -3.81
CA SER A 117 5.72 0.02 -5.11
C SER A 117 5.03 -1.25 -5.58
N GLY A 118 4.82 -2.22 -4.68
CA GLY A 118 4.11 -3.47 -4.98
C GLY A 118 2.65 -3.23 -5.32
N LEU A 119 1.94 -2.43 -4.51
CA LEU A 119 0.56 -2.04 -4.78
C LEU A 119 0.42 -1.28 -6.11
N ARG A 120 1.33 -0.35 -6.40
CA ARG A 120 1.36 0.36 -7.69
C ARG A 120 1.55 -0.60 -8.85
N ARG A 121 2.48 -1.57 -8.75
CA ARG A 121 2.70 -2.58 -9.80
C ARG A 121 1.51 -3.53 -9.95
N ARG A 122 0.79 -3.82 -8.86
CA ARG A 122 -0.46 -4.60 -8.87
C ARG A 122 -1.62 -3.89 -9.56
N GLY A 123 -1.54 -2.57 -9.76
CA GLY A 123 -2.58 -1.77 -10.39
C GLY A 123 -3.44 -0.96 -9.41
N TYR A 124 -3.03 -0.83 -8.15
CA TYR A 124 -3.67 0.12 -7.24
C TYR A 124 -3.40 1.55 -7.70
N THR A 125 -4.45 2.36 -7.70
CA THR A 125 -4.36 3.80 -7.97
C THR A 125 -4.05 4.57 -6.69
N SER A 126 -3.53 5.78 -6.86
CA SER A 126 -3.27 6.64 -5.71
C SER A 126 -4.57 7.13 -5.07
N GLU A 127 -5.64 7.26 -5.86
CA GLU A 127 -6.98 7.63 -5.39
C GLU A 127 -7.58 6.54 -4.51
N ALA A 128 -7.48 5.27 -4.90
CA ALA A 128 -7.99 4.15 -4.11
C ALA A 128 -7.28 4.03 -2.75
N ILE A 129 -5.96 4.26 -2.70
CA ILE A 129 -5.21 4.24 -1.45
C ILE A 129 -5.62 5.40 -0.54
N ARG A 130 -5.86 6.59 -1.10
CA ARG A 130 -6.34 7.76 -0.33
C ARG A 130 -7.75 7.54 0.22
N ASP A 131 -8.69 7.06 -0.60
CA ASP A 131 -10.05 6.69 -0.17
C ASP A 131 -10.00 5.63 0.95
N PHE A 132 -9.14 4.62 0.82
CA PHE A 132 -8.91 3.66 1.90
C PHE A 132 -8.44 4.33 3.20
N THR A 133 -7.43 5.22 3.12
CA THR A 133 -6.92 5.93 4.32
C THR A 133 -7.95 6.86 4.96
N GLU A 134 -8.84 7.48 4.17
CA GLU A 134 -9.93 8.31 4.68
C GLU A 134 -10.99 7.46 5.40
N ARG A 135 -11.35 6.30 4.84
CA ARG A 135 -12.37 5.41 5.41
C ARG A 135 -11.97 4.78 6.73
N ILE A 136 -10.70 4.39 6.89
CA ILE A 136 -10.22 3.80 8.15
C ILE A 136 -10.14 4.83 9.27
N GLY A 137 -10.01 6.12 8.92
CA GLY A 137 -9.86 7.21 9.86
C GLY A 137 -8.56 7.14 10.68
N ILE A 138 -8.48 8.02 11.68
CA ILE A 138 -7.35 8.11 12.61
C ILE A 138 -7.89 7.97 14.02
N ALA A 139 -7.31 7.07 14.80
CA ALA A 139 -7.68 6.84 16.20
C ALA A 139 -6.43 6.59 17.05
N LYS A 140 -6.55 6.77 18.37
CA LYS A 140 -5.53 6.36 19.35
C LYS A 140 -5.69 4.91 19.83
N ASN A 141 -6.70 4.19 19.33
CA ASN A 141 -6.94 2.80 19.71
C ASN A 141 -6.41 1.86 18.63
N ASP A 142 -5.68 0.84 19.05
CA ASP A 142 -5.21 -0.22 18.18
C ASP A 142 -6.38 -0.97 17.54
N SER A 143 -6.38 -1.10 16.22
CA SER A 143 -7.35 -1.90 15.49
C SER A 143 -6.69 -2.61 14.31
N VAL A 144 -7.29 -3.72 13.87
CA VAL A 144 -6.87 -4.45 12.68
C VAL A 144 -7.93 -4.25 11.61
N VAL A 145 -7.53 -3.68 10.48
CA VAL A 145 -8.40 -3.42 9.35
C VAL A 145 -8.39 -4.62 8.42
N ASP A 146 -9.56 -5.01 7.93
CA ASP A 146 -9.67 -6.09 6.95
C ASP A 146 -9.13 -5.65 5.58
N ILE A 147 -8.26 -6.47 4.97
CA ILE A 147 -7.76 -6.25 3.60
C ILE A 147 -8.90 -6.14 2.57
N ALA A 148 -10.06 -6.75 2.84
CA ALA A 148 -11.23 -6.63 1.98
C ALA A 148 -11.67 -5.17 1.76
N LEU A 149 -11.45 -4.27 2.73
CA LEU A 149 -11.75 -2.84 2.58
C LEU A 149 -10.80 -2.16 1.59
N LEU A 150 -9.51 -2.50 1.63
CA LEU A 150 -8.52 -1.99 0.67
C LEU A 150 -8.85 -2.48 -0.75
N GLU A 151 -9.23 -3.75 -0.89
CA GLU A 151 -9.65 -4.31 -2.17
C GLU A 151 -10.97 -3.70 -2.66
N TYR A 152 -11.89 -3.36 -1.74
CA TYR A 152 -13.10 -2.65 -2.08
C TYR A 152 -12.79 -1.27 -2.68
N CYS A 153 -11.92 -0.47 -2.05
CA CYS A 153 -11.55 0.86 -2.54
C CYS A 153 -10.98 0.83 -3.96
N VAL A 154 -10.08 -0.12 -4.27
CA VAL A 154 -9.53 -0.25 -5.64
C VAL A 154 -10.57 -0.74 -6.64
N ARG A 155 -11.50 -1.63 -6.24
CA ARG A 155 -12.59 -2.06 -7.13
C ARG A 155 -13.52 -0.91 -7.47
N GLN A 156 -13.91 -0.09 -6.50
CA GLN A 156 -14.77 1.08 -6.75
C GLN A 156 -14.08 2.08 -7.67
N ASP A 157 -12.81 2.35 -7.40
CA ASP A 157 -12.03 3.28 -8.19
C ASP A 157 -11.87 2.84 -9.65
N LEU A 158 -11.52 1.57 -9.87
CA LEU A 158 -11.35 0.99 -11.21
C LEU A 158 -12.69 0.83 -11.94
N ASN A 159 -13.80 0.55 -11.25
CA ASN A 159 -15.11 0.46 -11.87
C ASN A 159 -15.49 1.76 -12.57
N LEU A 160 -15.13 2.92 -12.03
CA LEU A 160 -15.46 4.21 -12.64
C LEU A 160 -14.57 4.55 -13.84
N ARG A 161 -13.29 4.14 -13.84
CA ARG A 161 -12.28 4.64 -14.80
C ARG A 161 -11.77 3.63 -15.82
N ALA A 162 -11.85 2.32 -15.54
CA ALA A 162 -11.22 1.31 -16.37
C ALA A 162 -12.12 0.93 -17.57
N PRO A 163 -11.62 1.02 -18.81
CA PRO A 163 -12.34 0.50 -19.96
C PRO A 163 -12.57 -1.02 -19.84
N ARG A 164 -13.79 -1.46 -20.13
CA ARG A 164 -14.19 -2.87 -20.17
C ARG A 164 -13.66 -3.49 -21.44
N VAL A 165 -12.81 -4.50 -21.28
CA VAL A 165 -12.27 -5.29 -22.38
C VAL A 165 -12.68 -6.75 -22.23
N MET A 166 -12.62 -7.50 -23.33
CA MET A 166 -12.79 -8.95 -23.30
C MET A 166 -11.39 -9.57 -23.28
N GLY A 167 -11.12 -10.38 -22.26
CA GLY A 167 -9.92 -11.19 -22.17
C GLY A 167 -10.35 -12.63 -21.92
N VAL A 168 -9.74 -13.57 -22.65
CA VAL A 168 -9.94 -15.01 -22.45
C VAL A 168 -8.63 -15.56 -21.89
N LEU A 169 -8.66 -16.04 -20.66
CA LEU A 169 -7.50 -16.54 -19.92
C LEU A 169 -7.23 -18.02 -20.23
N ASN A 170 -8.30 -18.83 -20.29
CA ASN A 170 -8.24 -20.25 -20.59
C ASN A 170 -9.00 -20.55 -21.88
N PRO A 171 -8.37 -20.36 -23.06
CA PRO A 171 -9.07 -20.33 -24.34
C PRO A 171 -9.58 -21.71 -24.78
N LEU A 172 -10.88 -21.79 -25.04
CA LEU A 172 -11.52 -22.88 -25.78
C LEU A 172 -11.88 -22.37 -27.19
N LYS A 173 -11.30 -23.01 -28.22
CA LYS A 173 -11.59 -22.66 -29.62
C LYS A 173 -13.01 -23.08 -29.99
N VAL A 174 -13.77 -22.14 -30.54
CA VAL A 174 -15.14 -22.37 -31.04
C VAL A 174 -15.17 -22.07 -32.54
N VAL A 175 -15.81 -22.96 -33.30
CA VAL A 175 -16.01 -22.79 -34.75
C VAL A 175 -17.50 -22.72 -35.03
N ILE A 176 -17.96 -21.56 -35.49
CA ILE A 176 -19.36 -21.35 -35.88
C ILE A 176 -19.57 -21.96 -37.26
N THR A 177 -20.16 -23.15 -37.31
CA THR A 177 -20.21 -23.99 -38.51
C THR A 177 -20.96 -23.36 -39.68
N ASN A 178 -21.96 -22.52 -39.39
CA ASN A 178 -22.77 -21.80 -40.37
C ASN A 178 -22.27 -20.39 -40.71
N TYR A 179 -21.14 -19.94 -40.15
CA TYR A 179 -20.55 -18.64 -40.51
C TYR A 179 -19.57 -18.78 -41.67
N PRO A 180 -19.61 -17.91 -42.71
CA PRO A 180 -18.75 -18.03 -43.88
C PRO A 180 -17.25 -17.97 -43.55
N GLU A 181 -16.45 -18.80 -44.21
CA GLU A 181 -15.00 -18.79 -44.06
C GLU A 181 -14.39 -17.53 -44.69
N GLY A 182 -13.40 -16.93 -44.00
CA GLY A 182 -12.71 -15.72 -44.46
C GLY A 182 -13.51 -14.42 -44.32
N GLN A 183 -14.75 -14.45 -43.78
CA GLN A 183 -15.52 -13.25 -43.48
C GLN A 183 -15.35 -12.82 -42.02
N SER A 184 -15.43 -11.51 -41.78
CA SER A 184 -15.45 -10.91 -40.45
C SER A 184 -16.34 -9.66 -40.44
N GLU A 185 -17.06 -9.45 -39.34
CA GLU A 185 -17.87 -8.26 -39.10
C GLU A 185 -17.31 -7.47 -37.92
N GLU A 186 -17.44 -6.14 -37.96
CA GLU A 186 -17.08 -5.29 -36.84
C GLU A 186 -18.30 -5.04 -35.96
N LEU A 187 -18.28 -5.57 -34.73
CA LEU A 187 -19.27 -5.28 -33.71
C LEU A 187 -18.81 -4.10 -32.86
N PHE A 188 -19.75 -3.29 -32.38
CA PHE A 188 -19.44 -2.17 -31.48
C PHE A 188 -19.65 -2.60 -30.03
N ALA A 189 -18.59 -2.52 -29.23
CA ALA A 189 -18.62 -2.75 -27.79
C ALA A 189 -18.43 -1.43 -27.03
N ILE A 190 -19.28 -1.19 -26.03
CA ILE A 190 -19.19 0.00 -25.16
C ILE A 190 -17.95 -0.13 -24.26
N ASN A 191 -17.16 0.94 -24.14
CA ASN A 191 -15.95 0.92 -23.31
C ASN A 191 -16.25 1.05 -21.82
N ASN A 192 -17.25 1.82 -21.42
CA ASN A 192 -17.68 1.88 -20.04
C ASN A 192 -19.21 2.06 -19.97
N PRO A 193 -19.97 1.07 -19.46
CA PRO A 193 -21.42 1.21 -19.33
C PRO A 193 -21.88 2.33 -18.40
N GLU A 194 -21.03 2.77 -17.47
CA GLU A 194 -21.34 3.86 -16.51
C GLU A 194 -20.87 5.24 -17.01
N ASP A 195 -20.20 5.32 -18.16
CA ASP A 195 -19.68 6.56 -18.73
C ASP A 195 -19.90 6.61 -20.24
N GLU A 196 -20.95 7.32 -20.67
CA GLU A 196 -21.29 7.51 -22.08
C GLU A 196 -20.17 8.22 -22.87
N SER A 197 -19.32 9.01 -22.21
CA SER A 197 -18.20 9.72 -22.85
C SER A 197 -17.02 8.83 -23.17
N ALA A 198 -16.94 7.62 -22.59
CA ALA A 198 -15.90 6.63 -22.86
C ALA A 198 -15.98 6.03 -24.28
N GLY A 199 -17.09 6.26 -24.98
CA GLY A 199 -17.31 5.82 -26.36
C GLY A 199 -17.37 4.30 -26.51
N SER A 200 -17.19 3.85 -27.75
CA SER A 200 -17.19 2.44 -28.13
C SER A 200 -15.94 2.05 -28.90
N ARG A 201 -15.68 0.75 -28.97
CA ARG A 201 -14.63 0.18 -29.80
C ARG A 201 -15.21 -0.87 -30.74
N LYS A 202 -14.55 -1.05 -31.87
CA LYS A 202 -14.84 -2.12 -32.81
C LYS A 202 -14.19 -3.42 -32.34
N VAL A 203 -14.93 -4.52 -32.42
CA VAL A 203 -14.47 -5.86 -32.08
C VAL A 203 -14.79 -6.78 -33.27
N PRO A 204 -13.79 -7.48 -33.83
CA PRO A 204 -14.04 -8.39 -34.94
C PRO A 204 -14.81 -9.63 -34.45
N PHE A 205 -15.89 -9.94 -35.13
CA PHE A 205 -16.60 -11.20 -35.04
C PHE A 205 -16.30 -12.03 -36.29
N SER A 206 -15.97 -13.31 -36.11
CA SER A 206 -15.60 -14.19 -37.22
C SER A 206 -16.05 -15.63 -36.95
N ARG A 207 -15.83 -16.51 -37.93
CA ARG A 207 -16.11 -17.94 -37.84
C ARG A 207 -15.39 -18.62 -36.67
N GLU A 208 -14.16 -18.21 -36.39
CA GLU A 208 -13.32 -18.80 -35.34
C GLU A 208 -13.22 -17.85 -34.14
N LEU A 209 -13.62 -18.33 -32.97
CA LEU A 209 -13.65 -17.55 -31.73
C LEU A 209 -12.95 -18.30 -30.60
N TYR A 210 -12.66 -17.57 -29.54
CA TYR A 210 -12.26 -18.14 -28.26
C TYR A 210 -13.25 -17.73 -27.20
N ILE A 211 -13.64 -18.69 -26.37
CA ILE A 211 -14.40 -18.46 -25.15
C ILE A 211 -13.58 -18.97 -23.96
N GLU A 212 -13.96 -18.59 -22.75
CA GLU A 212 -13.39 -19.23 -21.56
C GLU A 212 -13.83 -20.69 -21.53
N GLN A 213 -12.90 -21.58 -21.20
CA GLN A 213 -13.19 -23.01 -21.09
C GLN A 213 -14.29 -23.29 -20.04
N GLU A 214 -14.38 -22.47 -18.99
CA GLU A 214 -15.40 -22.59 -17.95
C GLU A 214 -16.80 -22.13 -18.37
N ASP A 215 -16.93 -21.52 -19.55
CA ASP A 215 -18.21 -21.09 -20.12
C ASP A 215 -18.87 -22.18 -20.97
N PHE A 216 -18.28 -23.38 -21.06
CA PHE A 216 -18.87 -24.54 -21.73
C PHE A 216 -18.83 -25.79 -20.84
N MET A 217 -19.95 -26.52 -20.79
CA MET A 217 -20.06 -27.79 -20.06
C MET A 217 -21.08 -28.70 -20.74
N GLU A 218 -20.69 -29.95 -21.02
CA GLU A 218 -21.58 -30.91 -21.72
C GLU A 218 -22.77 -31.35 -20.85
N ASP A 219 -22.55 -31.55 -19.56
CA ASP A 219 -23.59 -31.92 -18.57
C ASP A 219 -23.66 -30.88 -17.45
N PRO A 220 -24.35 -29.74 -17.70
CA PRO A 220 -24.37 -28.63 -16.77
C PRO A 220 -25.29 -28.88 -15.56
N PRO A 221 -24.87 -28.52 -14.33
CA PRO A 221 -25.77 -28.51 -13.18
C PRO A 221 -26.86 -27.44 -13.34
N LYS A 222 -28.00 -27.58 -12.65
CA LYS A 222 -29.17 -26.66 -12.73
C LYS A 222 -28.87 -25.16 -12.49
N LYS A 223 -27.70 -24.81 -11.94
CA LYS A 223 -27.28 -23.42 -11.68
C LYS A 223 -26.12 -22.96 -12.58
N PHE A 224 -25.94 -23.63 -13.72
CA PHE A 224 -25.05 -23.17 -14.78
C PHE A 224 -25.85 -22.24 -15.71
N PHE A 225 -25.38 -20.99 -15.85
CA PHE A 225 -26.06 -19.92 -16.60
C PHE A 225 -25.31 -19.53 -17.88
N ARG A 226 -24.46 -20.43 -18.40
CA ARG A 226 -23.89 -20.31 -19.74
C ARG A 226 -24.55 -21.33 -20.66
#